data_AF-A0A7S1PCJ2-F1
#
_entry.id   AF-A0A7S1PCJ2-F1
#
_cell.length_a   1.000
_cell.length_b   1.000
_cell.length_c   1.000
_cell.angle_alpha   90.00
_cell.angle_beta   90.00
_cell.angle_gamma   90.00
#
_symmetry.space_group_name_H-M   'P 1'
#
loop_
_entity.id
_entity.type
_entity.pdbx_description
1 polymer ?
#
loop_
_entity_poly.entity_id
_entity_poly.type
_entity_poly.pdbx_seq_one_letter_code
_entity_poly.pdbx_strand_id
1 'polypeptide(L)'
;TCFVAHAPNGRLFAVCGDGEYIIYTAQALRNKSFGSAVEFVWSDEGHFATKDSSNKISIFHNFKEVFSFKPPFHAEELFGGRLLGVRSSDFICFFDMNTDFRLIRRIDVVPRLVLWSENGDQVALCCADAFYILKHDKDAISAAIAGHAQQEEDGYEAAFELIQEVSEKVDSGLFVSDCFVYVANMRLQCSVAGQIETLAHLDRPMYIIGYMPEHNKIFLIDRELSVVSYMLHVALIEYQTAICRKDFDSGQRFFEQIPESLHNRVARFLEHQGHKDQALSITKDLDHQFDLALSLSRLEQCAQIIKTMASDLSTAPATVSVRWRQLGDTALEQGNFTLALACFKEARDFSGLLLMYSASGDEHGLRQLAEEALALPDKRNNVALLCYLLLRDTERTLEVLINAGRLPEAAFFARTYCPSQVGKLVQLWKQDLNRVNKSLADSLADPSEYEDLFPSFSIAREAESIFAAQRLPVAASYSRVKDLLEVDILNEMQTQGRAHVERLYREGGPVDSQDARAPLQNGIFDQPIHGDSPTEREPETDTMLEQTVLGVTAAAPPESQRQEAAPESIVFSPSPEIQPPNDL
;
A
#
# COMPACT_ATOMS: atom_id res chain seq x y z
N THR A 1 50.52 -4.76 -12.38
CA THR A 1 49.48 -3.87 -11.82
C THR A 1 50.08 -3.15 -10.64
N CYS A 2 49.86 -1.83 -10.53
CA CYS A 2 50.33 -1.05 -9.40
C CYS A 2 49.11 -0.66 -8.54
N PHE A 3 49.19 -0.87 -7.23
CA PHE A 3 48.13 -0.50 -6.30
C PHE A 3 48.69 0.18 -5.05
N VAL A 4 47.81 0.94 -4.39
CA VAL A 4 48.11 1.68 -3.17
C VAL A 4 47.16 1.20 -2.08
N ALA A 5 47.70 0.82 -0.93
CA ALA A 5 46.91 0.36 0.20
C ALA A 5 47.38 1.06 1.48
N HIS A 6 46.48 1.81 2.12
CA HIS A 6 46.74 2.36 3.45
C HIS A 6 46.72 1.25 4.50
N ALA A 7 47.60 1.36 5.49
CA ALA A 7 47.47 0.58 6.72
C ALA A 7 46.17 1.01 7.44
N PRO A 8 45.53 0.14 8.25
CA PRO A 8 44.24 0.43 8.88
C PRO A 8 44.23 1.72 9.73
N ASN A 9 45.37 2.07 10.33
CA ASN A 9 45.51 3.29 11.12
C ASN A 9 45.73 4.57 10.29
N GLY A 10 45.80 4.47 8.96
CA GLY A 10 46.03 5.57 8.02
C GLY A 10 47.43 6.19 8.05
N ARG A 11 48.30 5.81 9.01
CA ARG A 11 49.63 6.43 9.20
C ARG A 11 50.66 5.99 8.18
N LEU A 12 50.46 4.82 7.59
CA LEU A 12 51.32 4.22 6.58
C LEU A 12 50.49 3.90 5.34
N PHE A 13 51.16 3.84 4.19
CA PHE A 13 50.60 3.21 3.00
C PHE A 13 51.70 2.44 2.27
N ALA A 14 51.30 1.37 1.62
CA ALA A 14 52.14 0.58 0.74
C ALA A 14 51.81 0.94 -0.71
N VAL A 15 52.85 1.02 -1.52
CA VAL A 15 52.76 1.01 -2.99
C VAL A 15 53.35 -0.32 -3.43
N CYS A 16 52.58 -1.12 -4.15
CA CYS A 16 53.02 -2.41 -4.67
C CYS A 16 52.84 -2.43 -6.19
N GLY A 17 53.90 -2.73 -6.93
CA GLY A 17 53.95 -2.70 -8.38
C GLY A 17 55.29 -3.21 -8.91
N ASP A 18 55.30 -3.68 -10.15
CA ASP A 18 56.51 -4.18 -10.85
C ASP A 18 57.32 -5.25 -10.08
N GLY A 19 56.65 -6.05 -9.24
CA GLY A 19 57.27 -7.11 -8.44
C GLY A 19 57.93 -6.62 -7.16
N GLU A 20 57.70 -5.36 -6.77
CA GLU A 20 58.23 -4.75 -5.55
C GLU A 20 57.12 -4.08 -4.74
N TYR A 21 57.36 -3.94 -3.44
CA TYR A 21 56.56 -3.10 -2.56
C TYR A 21 57.44 -2.10 -1.82
N ILE A 22 56.88 -0.92 -1.53
CA ILE A 22 57.50 0.09 -0.68
C ILE A 22 56.44 0.65 0.28
N ILE A 23 56.77 0.69 1.56
CA ILE A 23 55.93 1.26 2.62
C ILE A 23 56.45 2.66 2.97
N TYR A 24 55.55 3.64 2.96
CA TYR A 24 55.81 5.03 3.32
C TYR A 24 54.97 5.47 4.50
N THR A 25 55.42 6.50 5.21
CA THR A 25 54.55 7.26 6.12
C THR A 25 53.63 8.18 5.33
N ALA A 26 52.33 8.16 5.61
CA ALA A 26 51.33 8.92 4.86
C ALA A 26 51.58 10.45 4.86
N GLN A 27 51.94 11.03 6.01
CA GLN A 27 52.07 12.49 6.15
C GLN A 27 53.36 13.07 5.54
N ALA A 28 54.48 12.34 5.65
CA ALA A 28 55.82 12.85 5.33
C ALA A 28 56.54 12.07 4.22
N LEU A 29 55.87 11.07 3.63
CA LEU A 29 56.40 10.21 2.56
C LEU A 29 57.77 9.60 2.86
N ARG A 30 58.05 9.31 4.13
CA ARG A 30 59.32 8.68 4.55
C ARG A 30 59.24 7.18 4.33
N ASN A 31 60.23 6.62 3.64
CA ASN A 31 60.36 5.18 3.45
C ASN A 31 60.54 4.47 4.80
N LYS A 32 59.79 3.39 5.01
CA LYS A 32 59.84 2.54 6.21
C LYS A 32 60.37 1.14 5.94
N SER A 33 59.98 0.55 4.81
CA SER A 33 60.34 -0.80 4.41
C SER A 33 60.13 -0.94 2.91
N PHE A 34 60.85 -1.86 2.30
CA PHE A 34 60.72 -2.21 0.90
C PHE A 34 61.13 -3.67 0.72
N GLY A 35 60.68 -4.29 -0.37
CA GLY A 35 61.06 -5.65 -0.72
C GLY A 35 60.39 -6.11 -2.00
N SER A 36 60.63 -7.37 -2.38
CA SER A 36 59.98 -7.97 -3.55
C SER A 36 58.62 -8.55 -3.18
N ALA A 37 57.59 -8.23 -3.96
CA ALA A 37 56.24 -8.75 -3.82
C ALA A 37 55.44 -8.59 -5.11
N VAL A 38 54.64 -9.60 -5.42
CA VAL A 38 53.60 -9.54 -6.45
C VAL A 38 52.26 -9.10 -5.82
N GLU A 39 51.96 -9.62 -4.62
CA GLU A 39 50.79 -9.25 -3.83
C GLU A 39 51.21 -8.70 -2.47
N PHE A 40 50.44 -7.77 -1.93
CA PHE A 40 50.68 -7.11 -0.65
C PHE A 40 49.34 -6.85 0.03
N VAL A 41 49.20 -7.22 1.31
CA VAL A 41 48.00 -6.94 2.11
C VAL A 41 48.35 -6.55 3.54
N TRP A 42 47.53 -5.71 4.15
CA TRP A 42 47.60 -5.34 5.56
C TRP A 42 46.68 -6.21 6.41
N SER A 43 47.12 -6.56 7.63
CA SER A 43 46.20 -7.02 8.69
C SER A 43 45.52 -5.84 9.37
N ASP A 44 44.44 -6.10 10.09
CA ASP A 44 43.72 -5.15 10.96
C ASP A 44 44.63 -4.47 12.01
N GLU A 45 45.60 -5.21 12.56
CA GLU A 45 46.58 -4.74 13.56
C GLU A 45 47.77 -3.99 12.94
N GLY A 46 47.81 -3.83 11.61
CA GLY A 46 48.88 -3.12 10.89
C GLY A 46 50.14 -3.95 10.65
N HIS A 47 50.05 -5.28 10.78
CA HIS A 47 51.00 -6.22 10.19
C HIS A 47 50.74 -6.33 8.69
N PHE A 48 51.63 -6.98 7.94
CA PHE A 48 51.40 -7.18 6.51
C PHE A 48 51.91 -8.54 6.04
N ALA A 49 51.35 -9.00 4.93
CA ALA A 49 51.79 -10.19 4.22
C ALA A 49 52.12 -9.85 2.77
N THR A 50 53.09 -10.55 2.21
CA THR A 50 53.45 -10.46 0.80
C THR A 50 53.47 -11.84 0.15
N LYS A 51 53.16 -11.88 -1.14
CA LYS A 51 53.37 -13.07 -2.00
C LYS A 51 54.46 -12.76 -3.01
N ASP A 52 55.45 -13.62 -3.17
CA ASP A 52 56.43 -13.50 -4.26
C ASP A 52 56.02 -14.29 -5.52
N SER A 53 56.81 -14.19 -6.59
CA SER A 53 56.58 -14.92 -7.85
C SER A 53 56.80 -16.44 -7.72
N SER A 54 57.42 -16.90 -6.62
CA SER A 54 57.67 -18.31 -6.34
C SER A 54 56.52 -18.98 -5.57
N ASN A 55 55.41 -18.26 -5.37
CA ASN A 55 54.25 -18.64 -4.56
C ASN A 55 54.57 -18.73 -3.06
N LYS A 56 55.67 -18.13 -2.59
CA LYS A 56 55.99 -18.04 -1.17
C LYS A 56 55.23 -16.85 -0.58
N ILE A 57 54.57 -17.08 0.56
CA ILE A 57 53.89 -16.06 1.35
C ILE A 57 54.74 -15.77 2.57
N SER A 58 55.05 -14.50 2.81
CA SER A 58 55.81 -14.03 3.97
C SER A 58 54.98 -13.05 4.80
N ILE A 59 54.95 -13.25 6.11
CA ILE A 59 54.22 -12.42 7.08
C ILE A 59 55.24 -11.60 7.88
N PHE A 60 54.95 -10.31 8.03
CA PHE A 60 55.84 -9.35 8.65
C PHE A 60 55.16 -8.65 9.81
N HIS A 61 55.79 -8.70 10.98
CA HIS A 61 55.40 -7.90 12.14
C HIS A 61 56.47 -6.84 12.39
N ASN A 62 56.06 -5.59 12.63
CA ASN A 62 56.99 -4.48 12.83
C ASN A 62 58.09 -4.40 11.75
N PHE A 63 57.71 -4.64 10.48
CA PHE A 63 58.60 -4.63 9.31
C PHE A 63 59.70 -5.70 9.31
N LYS A 64 59.54 -6.77 10.09
CA LYS A 64 60.44 -7.94 10.10
C LYS A 64 59.66 -9.19 9.77
N GLU A 65 60.22 -10.04 8.92
CA GLU A 65 59.63 -11.35 8.59
C GLU A 65 59.59 -12.21 9.85
N VAL A 66 58.39 -12.64 10.24
CA VAL A 66 58.16 -13.51 11.41
C VAL A 66 57.81 -14.93 11.01
N PHE A 67 57.17 -15.10 9.86
CA PHE A 67 56.76 -16.39 9.35
C PHE A 67 56.76 -16.37 7.82
N SER A 68 57.08 -17.51 7.21
CA SER A 68 56.82 -17.69 5.79
C SER A 68 56.59 -19.14 5.44
N PHE A 69 55.76 -19.34 4.42
CA PHE A 69 55.36 -20.66 3.97
C PHE A 69 55.06 -20.64 2.48
N LYS A 70 55.00 -21.83 1.89
CA LYS A 70 54.54 -22.01 0.51
C LYS A 70 53.28 -22.87 0.57
N PRO A 71 52.08 -22.32 0.26
CA PRO A 71 50.87 -23.12 0.25
C PRO A 71 51.00 -24.27 -0.77
N PRO A 72 50.35 -25.42 -0.51
CA PRO A 72 50.39 -26.58 -1.41
C PRO A 72 49.58 -26.37 -2.70
N PHE A 73 48.97 -25.20 -2.88
CA PHE A 73 48.19 -24.79 -4.04
C PHE A 73 48.72 -23.46 -4.59
N HIS A 74 48.31 -23.11 -5.81
CA HIS A 74 48.65 -21.81 -6.37
C HIS A 74 47.80 -20.71 -5.74
N ALA A 75 48.46 -19.78 -5.04
CA ALA A 75 47.83 -18.58 -4.50
C ALA A 75 47.74 -17.52 -5.60
N GLU A 76 46.53 -17.21 -6.04
CA GLU A 76 46.27 -16.20 -7.06
C GLU A 76 46.34 -14.81 -6.44
N GLU A 77 45.63 -14.60 -5.33
CA GLU A 77 45.45 -13.28 -4.72
C GLU A 77 45.43 -13.39 -3.19
N LEU A 78 45.87 -12.32 -2.53
CA LEU A 78 45.84 -12.20 -1.08
C LEU A 78 44.78 -11.20 -0.65
N PHE A 79 44.15 -11.47 0.50
CA PHE A 79 43.21 -10.57 1.15
C PHE A 79 43.62 -10.32 2.59
N GLY A 80 43.64 -9.04 2.97
CA GLY A 80 43.95 -8.59 4.31
C GLY A 80 42.74 -8.56 5.25
N GLY A 81 42.95 -8.00 6.44
CA GLY A 81 41.92 -7.86 7.47
C GLY A 81 42.24 -8.68 8.71
N ARG A 82 41.21 -9.29 9.33
CA ARG A 82 41.36 -10.03 10.60
C ARG A 82 42.17 -11.32 10.45
N LEU A 83 42.01 -12.00 9.32
CA LEU A 83 42.75 -13.19 8.92
C LEU A 83 43.34 -12.97 7.53
N LEU A 84 44.42 -13.68 7.21
CA LEU A 84 44.98 -13.69 5.87
C LEU A 84 44.14 -14.59 4.97
N GLY A 85 43.41 -14.00 4.03
CA GLY A 85 42.76 -14.73 2.96
C GLY A 85 43.73 -15.05 1.84
N VAL A 86 43.90 -16.32 1.49
CA VAL A 86 44.70 -16.79 0.37
C VAL A 86 43.77 -17.47 -0.62
N ARG A 87 43.50 -16.82 -1.75
CA ARG A 87 42.57 -17.31 -2.75
C ARG A 87 43.28 -18.16 -3.81
N SER A 88 42.66 -19.28 -4.17
CA SER A 88 43.01 -20.10 -5.32
C SER A 88 41.92 -20.01 -6.41
N SER A 89 41.94 -20.90 -7.39
CA SER A 89 41.01 -20.88 -8.52
C SER A 89 39.56 -21.21 -8.16
N ASP A 90 39.35 -21.94 -7.06
CA ASP A 90 38.09 -22.59 -6.69
C ASP A 90 37.74 -22.45 -5.19
N PHE A 91 38.66 -21.95 -4.36
CA PHE A 91 38.45 -21.74 -2.93
C PHE A 91 39.28 -20.59 -2.36
N ILE A 92 39.00 -20.22 -1.12
CA ILE A 92 39.83 -19.33 -0.30
C ILE A 92 40.17 -19.99 1.04
N CYS A 93 41.43 -19.86 1.46
CA CYS A 93 41.91 -20.32 2.77
C CYS A 93 42.20 -19.12 3.68
N PHE A 94 41.65 -19.14 4.90
CA PHE A 94 41.94 -18.15 5.92
C PHE A 94 43.01 -18.67 6.89
N PHE A 95 44.08 -17.89 7.08
CA PHE A 95 45.15 -18.18 8.02
C PHE A 95 45.20 -17.13 9.13
N ASP A 96 45.56 -17.56 10.34
CA ASP A 96 45.91 -16.63 11.41
C ASP A 96 47.19 -15.85 11.03
N MET A 97 47.21 -14.56 11.33
CA MET A 97 48.38 -13.70 11.06
C MET A 97 49.13 -13.28 12.33
N ASN A 98 48.57 -13.58 13.51
CA ASN A 98 49.02 -12.93 14.74
C ASN A 98 49.78 -13.90 15.67
N THR A 99 49.30 -15.14 15.80
CA THR A 99 49.77 -16.04 16.86
C THR A 99 50.43 -17.29 16.31
N ASP A 100 49.65 -18.13 15.63
CA ASP A 100 50.03 -19.52 15.33
C ASP A 100 50.23 -19.77 13.84
N PHE A 101 49.91 -18.79 12.98
CA PHE A 101 50.07 -18.84 11.53
C PHE A 101 49.40 -20.06 10.86
N ARG A 102 48.42 -20.65 11.53
CA ARG A 102 47.74 -21.89 11.13
C ARG A 102 46.56 -21.61 10.20
N LEU A 103 46.18 -22.62 9.41
CA LEU A 103 44.92 -22.61 8.66
C LEU A 103 43.74 -22.61 9.65
N ILE A 104 42.88 -21.60 9.53
CA ILE A 104 41.65 -21.46 10.31
C ILE A 104 40.51 -22.16 9.60
N ARG A 105 40.26 -21.82 8.33
CA ARG A 105 39.20 -22.44 7.53
C ARG A 105 39.47 -22.29 6.04
N ARG A 106 39.13 -23.31 5.27
CA ARG A 106 38.94 -23.26 3.82
C ARG A 106 37.46 -23.12 3.50
N ILE A 107 37.14 -22.24 2.54
CA ILE A 107 35.78 -22.02 2.05
C ILE A 107 35.81 -22.15 0.53
N ASP A 108 34.97 -23.02 -0.02
CA ASP A 108 34.91 -23.32 -1.45
C ASP A 108 34.11 -22.27 -2.23
N VAL A 109 34.58 -21.03 -2.15
CA VAL A 109 34.10 -19.88 -2.93
C VAL A 109 35.28 -19.09 -3.48
N VAL A 110 35.06 -18.32 -4.55
CA VAL A 110 36.10 -17.57 -5.26
C VAL A 110 35.80 -16.07 -5.15
N PRO A 111 36.15 -15.43 -4.02
CA PRO A 111 35.84 -14.02 -3.81
C PRO A 111 36.76 -13.12 -4.65
N ARG A 112 36.18 -12.07 -5.24
CA ARG A 112 36.90 -10.93 -5.81
C ARG A 112 37.25 -9.88 -4.75
N LEU A 113 36.45 -9.80 -3.68
CA LEU A 113 36.69 -8.91 -2.55
C LEU A 113 36.40 -9.69 -1.25
N VAL A 114 37.23 -9.44 -0.23
CA VAL A 114 37.03 -9.93 1.13
C VAL A 114 37.10 -8.72 2.05
N LEU A 115 36.00 -8.43 2.74
CA LEU A 115 35.83 -7.22 3.52
C LEU A 115 35.44 -7.62 4.95
N TRP A 116 36.24 -7.22 5.93
CA TRP A 116 35.97 -7.51 7.33
C TRP A 116 35.22 -6.36 8.00
N SER A 117 34.37 -6.69 8.96
CA SER A 117 33.81 -5.70 9.89
C SER A 117 34.89 -5.12 10.79
N GLU A 118 34.68 -3.93 11.34
CA GLU A 118 35.68 -3.23 12.15
C GLU A 118 36.08 -4.01 13.43
N ASN A 119 35.15 -4.78 14.02
CA ASN A 119 35.41 -5.70 15.13
C ASN A 119 36.00 -7.06 14.70
N GLY A 120 35.98 -7.38 13.40
CA GLY A 120 36.45 -8.65 12.85
C GLY A 120 35.55 -9.85 13.22
N ASP A 121 34.28 -9.58 13.53
CA ASP A 121 33.29 -10.61 13.88
C ASP A 121 32.42 -11.01 12.67
N GLN A 122 32.48 -10.24 11.58
CA GLN A 122 31.85 -10.57 10.30
C GLN A 122 32.82 -10.36 9.13
N VAL A 123 32.62 -11.12 8.06
CA VAL A 123 33.32 -10.97 6.79
C VAL A 123 32.36 -11.11 5.62
N ALA A 124 32.47 -10.21 4.64
CA ALA A 124 31.78 -10.32 3.37
C ALA A 124 32.71 -10.89 2.29
N LEU A 125 32.31 -12.00 1.67
CA LEU A 125 32.99 -12.64 0.54
C LEU A 125 32.23 -12.30 -0.74
N CYS A 126 32.73 -11.35 -1.52
CA CYS A 126 32.05 -10.89 -2.73
C CYS A 126 32.60 -11.63 -3.95
N CYS A 127 31.80 -12.50 -4.55
CA CYS A 127 32.15 -13.30 -5.73
C CYS A 127 31.73 -12.58 -7.04
N ALA A 128 31.74 -13.31 -8.16
CA ALA A 128 31.45 -12.74 -9.48
C ALA A 128 29.99 -12.31 -9.66
N ASP A 129 29.07 -13.04 -9.02
CA ASP A 129 27.62 -12.97 -9.21
C ASP A 129 26.83 -12.99 -7.88
N ALA A 130 27.49 -13.27 -6.76
CA ALA A 130 26.89 -13.29 -5.43
C ALA A 130 27.87 -12.79 -4.36
N PHE A 131 27.37 -12.45 -3.18
CA PHE A 131 28.18 -12.26 -1.99
C PHE A 131 27.60 -12.98 -0.78
N TYR A 132 28.49 -13.34 0.15
CA TYR A 132 28.18 -14.06 1.38
C TYR A 132 28.66 -13.25 2.57
N ILE A 133 27.80 -13.05 3.58
CA ILE A 133 28.21 -12.50 4.88
C ILE A 133 28.33 -13.66 5.85
N LEU A 134 29.51 -13.82 6.44
CA LEU A 134 29.82 -14.86 7.41
C LEU A 134 30.12 -14.24 8.77
N LYS A 135 29.61 -14.83 9.84
CA LYS A 135 30.05 -14.57 11.22
C LYS A 135 31.36 -15.30 11.44
N HIS A 136 32.30 -14.68 12.13
CA HIS A 136 33.57 -15.27 12.53
C HIS A 136 33.58 -15.50 14.06
N ASP A 137 33.61 -16.77 14.48
CA ASP A 137 33.49 -17.15 15.89
C ASP A 137 34.86 -17.49 16.51
N LYS A 138 35.49 -16.48 17.11
CA LYS A 138 36.82 -16.59 17.75
C LYS A 138 36.79 -17.51 18.98
N ASP A 139 35.68 -17.55 19.69
CA ASP A 139 35.52 -18.33 20.92
C ASP A 139 35.39 -19.82 20.57
N ALA A 140 34.64 -20.15 19.52
CA ALA A 140 34.55 -21.51 19.00
C ALA A 140 35.92 -22.03 18.54
N ILE A 141 36.72 -21.21 17.85
CA ILE A 141 38.09 -21.57 17.45
C ILE A 141 38.95 -21.82 18.69
N SER A 142 38.92 -20.91 19.65
CA SER A 142 39.72 -21.01 20.89
C SER A 142 39.34 -22.26 21.70
N ALA A 143 38.05 -22.56 21.80
CA ALA A 143 37.54 -23.75 22.47
C ALA A 143 37.94 -25.04 21.74
N ALA A 144 37.88 -25.06 20.40
CA ALA A 144 38.31 -26.22 19.61
C ALA A 144 39.82 -26.49 19.77
N ILE A 145 40.64 -25.44 19.82
CA ILE A 145 42.08 -25.53 20.06
C ILE A 145 42.37 -26.04 21.48
N ALA A 146 41.70 -25.47 22.49
CA ALA A 146 41.86 -25.89 23.88
C ALA A 146 41.38 -27.33 24.13
N GLY A 147 40.34 -27.77 23.42
CA GLY A 147 39.81 -29.13 23.45
C GLY A 147 40.64 -30.16 22.68
N HIS A 148 41.76 -29.76 22.06
CA HIS A 148 42.57 -30.61 21.18
C HIS A 148 41.75 -31.28 20.06
N ALA A 149 40.75 -30.58 19.52
CA ALA A 149 40.02 -31.07 18.37
C ALA A 149 40.99 -31.33 17.21
N GLN A 150 40.84 -32.47 16.52
CA GLN A 150 41.63 -32.73 15.32
C GLN A 150 41.25 -31.68 14.28
N GLN A 151 42.24 -30.90 13.85
CA GLN A 151 42.08 -30.00 12.73
C GLN A 151 41.80 -30.85 11.48
N GLU A 152 40.62 -30.68 10.90
CA GLU A 152 40.27 -31.31 9.63
C GLU A 152 41.13 -30.73 8.50
N GLU A 153 41.13 -31.39 7.34
CA GLU A 153 41.88 -30.95 6.16
C GLU A 153 41.51 -29.50 5.78
N ASP A 154 40.26 -29.11 5.99
CA ASP A 154 39.71 -27.79 5.69
C ASP A 154 39.74 -26.81 6.87
N GLY A 155 40.32 -27.17 8.03
CA GLY A 155 40.36 -26.32 9.23
C GLY A 155 39.18 -26.53 10.19
N TYR A 156 38.81 -25.50 10.95
CA TYR A 156 37.75 -25.56 11.97
C TYR A 156 36.41 -25.13 11.38
N GLU A 157 35.47 -26.06 11.21
CA GLU A 157 34.12 -25.76 10.67
C GLU A 157 33.40 -24.66 11.46
N ALA A 158 33.48 -24.71 12.78
CA ALA A 158 32.86 -23.73 13.68
C ALA A 158 33.49 -22.32 13.62
N ALA A 159 34.55 -22.11 12.84
CA ALA A 159 35.18 -20.78 12.70
C ALA A 159 34.28 -19.77 11.97
N PHE A 160 33.43 -20.24 11.05
CA PHE A 160 32.55 -19.39 10.27
C PHE A 160 31.13 -19.92 10.23
N GLU A 161 30.16 -19.02 10.33
CA GLU A 161 28.73 -19.32 10.19
C GLU A 161 28.14 -18.41 9.11
N LEU A 162 27.35 -18.97 8.18
CA LEU A 162 26.70 -18.18 7.14
C LEU A 162 25.55 -17.36 7.73
N ILE A 163 25.64 -16.03 7.65
CA ILE A 163 24.58 -15.11 8.06
C ILE A 163 23.63 -14.84 6.88
N GLN A 164 24.19 -14.58 5.70
CA GLN A 164 23.42 -14.13 4.54
C GLN A 164 24.10 -14.47 3.23
N GLU A 165 23.28 -14.83 2.24
CA GLU A 165 23.67 -14.99 0.84
C GLU A 165 22.81 -14.05 -0.02
N VAL A 166 23.44 -13.36 -0.97
CA VAL A 166 22.76 -12.44 -1.89
C VAL A 166 23.33 -12.61 -3.29
N SER A 167 22.45 -12.88 -4.26
CA SER A 167 22.80 -13.03 -5.68
C SER A 167 22.96 -11.68 -6.39
N GLU A 168 23.85 -10.83 -5.88
CA GLU A 168 24.25 -9.57 -6.52
C GLU A 168 25.78 -9.47 -6.62
N LYS A 169 26.27 -8.95 -7.75
CA LYS A 169 27.69 -8.62 -7.92
C LYS A 169 28.01 -7.31 -7.21
N VAL A 170 28.89 -7.38 -6.23
CA VAL A 170 29.40 -6.20 -5.51
C VAL A 170 30.58 -5.59 -6.26
N ASP A 171 30.48 -4.30 -6.57
CA ASP A 171 31.57 -3.53 -7.19
C ASP A 171 32.53 -2.94 -6.14
N SER A 172 32.00 -2.51 -4.98
CA SER A 172 32.75 -2.09 -3.80
C SER A 172 31.87 -2.16 -2.56
N GLY A 173 32.48 -2.29 -1.37
CA GLY A 173 31.75 -2.40 -0.12
C GLY A 173 32.62 -2.05 1.09
N LEU A 174 31.97 -1.78 2.21
CA LEU A 174 32.58 -1.73 3.53
C LEU A 174 31.54 -2.05 4.60
N PHE A 175 32.01 -2.40 5.79
CA PHE A 175 31.15 -2.49 6.97
C PHE A 175 31.10 -1.14 7.69
N VAL A 176 29.91 -0.73 8.08
CA VAL A 176 29.69 0.35 9.03
C VAL A 176 29.02 -0.28 10.25
N SER A 177 29.76 -0.40 11.36
CA SER A 177 29.34 -1.22 12.50
C SER A 177 29.06 -2.66 12.03
N ASP A 178 27.87 -3.21 12.32
CA ASP A 178 27.43 -4.56 11.87
C ASP A 178 26.79 -4.58 10.48
N CYS A 179 26.71 -3.44 9.77
CA CYS A 179 25.98 -3.31 8.52
C CYS A 179 26.91 -3.29 7.31
N PHE A 180 26.67 -4.18 6.36
CA PHE A 180 27.41 -4.22 5.11
C PHE A 180 26.81 -3.23 4.10
N VAL A 181 27.55 -2.17 3.79
CA VAL A 181 27.16 -1.15 2.81
C VAL A 181 27.97 -1.35 1.54
N TYR A 182 27.29 -1.45 0.41
CA TYR A 182 27.92 -1.81 -0.86
C TYR A 182 27.30 -1.11 -2.06
N VAL A 183 28.04 -1.10 -3.15
CA VAL A 183 27.56 -0.67 -4.47
C VAL A 183 27.39 -1.89 -5.35
N ALA A 184 26.18 -2.07 -5.88
CA ALA A 184 25.86 -3.08 -6.88
C ALA A 184 24.90 -2.49 -7.90
N ASN A 185 25.17 -2.72 -9.20
CA ASN A 185 24.31 -2.30 -10.30
C ASN A 185 23.88 -0.82 -10.23
N MET A 186 24.84 0.08 -10.02
CA MET A 186 24.60 1.53 -9.87
C MET A 186 23.63 1.90 -8.74
N ARG A 187 23.54 1.07 -7.70
CA ARG A 187 22.78 1.37 -6.49
C ARG A 187 23.71 1.29 -5.29
N LEU A 188 23.60 2.27 -4.41
CA LEU A 188 24.17 2.20 -3.07
C LEU A 188 23.16 1.50 -2.18
N GLN A 189 23.52 0.34 -1.66
CA GLN A 189 22.66 -0.54 -0.87
C GLN A 189 23.30 -0.82 0.49
N CYS A 190 22.48 -1.11 1.50
CA CYS A 190 22.94 -1.63 2.76
C CYS A 190 22.20 -2.94 3.11
N SER A 191 22.93 -3.88 3.69
CA SER A 191 22.37 -5.12 4.22
C SER A 191 22.27 -5.03 5.73
N VAL A 192 21.04 -5.05 6.24
CA VAL A 192 20.72 -4.94 7.66
C VAL A 192 19.88 -6.14 8.07
N ALA A 193 20.42 -6.99 8.94
CA ALA A 193 19.72 -8.16 9.49
C ALA A 193 19.03 -9.06 8.42
N GLY A 194 19.72 -9.30 7.30
CA GLY A 194 19.21 -10.14 6.20
C GLY A 194 18.32 -9.42 5.19
N GLN A 195 17.96 -8.16 5.43
CA GLN A 195 17.21 -7.32 4.48
C GLN A 195 18.13 -6.37 3.73
N ILE A 196 17.84 -6.15 2.45
CA ILE A 196 18.58 -5.23 1.60
C ILE A 196 17.76 -3.97 1.41
N GLU A 197 18.33 -2.81 1.77
CA GLU A 197 17.72 -1.51 1.56
C GLU A 197 18.55 -0.71 0.53
N THR A 198 17.88 -0.08 -0.44
CA THR A 198 18.54 0.84 -1.38
C THR A 198 18.60 2.23 -0.77
N LEU A 199 19.81 2.72 -0.51
CA LEU A 199 20.06 4.04 0.04
C LEU A 199 20.00 5.13 -1.04
N ALA A 200 20.55 4.86 -2.22
CA ALA A 200 20.54 5.78 -3.35
C ALA A 200 20.70 5.06 -4.68
N HIS A 201 20.13 5.65 -5.72
CA HIS A 201 20.43 5.31 -7.12
C HIS A 201 21.55 6.22 -7.61
N LEU A 202 22.56 5.62 -8.23
CA LEU A 202 23.74 6.29 -8.75
C LEU A 202 23.54 6.53 -10.25
N ASP A 203 23.93 7.70 -10.72
CA ASP A 203 23.85 8.11 -12.13
C ASP A 203 25.00 7.54 -12.97
N ARG A 204 26.07 7.07 -12.32
CA ARG A 204 27.28 6.53 -12.94
C ARG A 204 28.01 5.54 -12.04
N PRO A 205 28.99 4.79 -12.57
CA PRO A 205 29.79 3.86 -11.76
C PRO A 205 30.61 4.57 -10.70
N MET A 206 30.28 4.31 -9.45
CA MET A 206 30.96 4.85 -8.27
C MET A 206 31.46 3.71 -7.39
N TYR A 207 32.54 3.97 -6.65
CA TYR A 207 33.16 3.04 -5.72
C TYR A 207 33.24 3.66 -4.33
N ILE A 208 32.95 2.90 -3.29
CA ILE A 208 33.01 3.38 -1.92
C ILE A 208 34.47 3.63 -1.52
N ILE A 209 34.73 4.80 -0.93
CA ILE A 209 36.03 5.18 -0.37
C ILE A 209 36.07 4.90 1.13
N GLY A 210 34.99 5.24 1.85
CA GLY A 210 34.98 5.17 3.31
C GLY A 210 33.74 5.83 3.91
N TYR A 211 33.51 5.53 5.18
CA TYR A 211 32.49 6.15 6.02
C TYR A 211 33.14 7.13 7.00
N MET A 212 32.53 8.28 7.22
CA MET A 212 33.00 9.31 8.16
C MET A 212 31.98 9.50 9.29
N PRO A 213 32.22 8.92 10.48
CA PRO A 213 31.28 8.96 11.60
C PRO A 213 30.93 10.39 12.05
N GLU A 214 31.91 11.30 12.06
CA GLU A 214 31.73 12.70 12.47
C GLU A 214 30.68 13.46 11.66
N HIS A 215 30.41 13.01 10.43
CA HIS A 215 29.47 13.64 9.52
C HIS A 215 28.28 12.76 9.16
N ASN A 216 28.23 11.52 9.65
CA ASN A 216 27.26 10.50 9.24
C ASN A 216 27.16 10.39 7.71
N LYS A 217 28.30 10.31 7.03
CA LYS A 217 28.37 10.30 5.57
C LYS A 217 29.26 9.20 5.03
N ILE A 218 28.79 8.53 4.00
CA ILE A 218 29.59 7.64 3.17
C ILE A 218 30.06 8.38 1.92
N PHE A 219 31.34 8.21 1.58
CA PHE A 219 31.97 8.85 0.42
C PHE A 219 32.21 7.83 -0.68
N LEU A 220 31.88 8.22 -1.91
CA LEU A 220 32.11 7.43 -3.11
C LEU A 220 32.91 8.25 -4.12
N ILE A 221 33.64 7.55 -4.99
CA ILE A 221 34.46 8.11 -6.06
C ILE A 221 34.16 7.46 -7.41
N ASP A 222 34.16 8.24 -8.49
CA ASP A 222 34.14 7.69 -9.87
C ASP A 222 35.57 7.54 -10.45
N ARG A 223 35.65 7.07 -11.69
CA ARG A 223 36.93 6.88 -12.39
C ARG A 223 37.60 8.21 -12.75
N GLU A 224 36.82 9.29 -12.81
CA GLU A 224 37.25 10.65 -13.04
C GLU A 224 37.73 11.36 -11.76
N LEU A 225 37.76 10.64 -10.63
CA LEU A 225 38.16 11.13 -9.30
C LEU A 225 37.20 12.17 -8.69
N SER A 226 35.96 12.21 -9.15
CA SER A 226 34.90 13.03 -8.55
C SER A 226 34.37 12.34 -7.29
N VAL A 227 34.30 13.07 -6.20
CA VAL A 227 33.83 12.56 -4.90
C VAL A 227 32.39 13.02 -4.64
N VAL A 228 31.52 12.06 -4.29
CA VAL A 228 30.12 12.30 -3.89
C VAL A 228 29.91 11.72 -2.49
N SER A 229 29.04 12.35 -1.69
CA SER A 229 28.71 11.88 -0.34
C SER A 229 27.22 11.60 -0.18
N TYR A 230 26.85 10.51 0.48
CA TYR A 230 25.49 10.22 0.92
C TYR A 230 25.40 10.19 2.43
N MET A 231 24.26 10.64 2.98
CA MET A 231 24.01 10.59 4.42
C MET A 231 23.67 9.15 4.83
N LEU A 232 24.34 8.67 5.88
CA LEU A 232 24.16 7.36 6.46
C LEU A 232 24.24 7.49 7.98
N HIS A 233 23.08 7.51 8.65
CA HIS A 233 23.01 7.59 10.11
C HIS A 233 23.15 6.19 10.71
N VAL A 234 24.26 5.96 11.41
CA VAL A 234 24.53 4.68 12.10
C VAL A 234 23.42 4.34 13.10
N ALA A 235 22.93 5.33 13.87
CA ALA A 235 21.82 5.13 14.80
C ALA A 235 20.55 4.57 14.14
N LEU A 236 20.26 4.95 12.88
CA LEU A 236 19.12 4.40 12.14
C LEU A 236 19.33 2.92 11.81
N ILE A 237 20.54 2.57 11.39
CA ILE A 237 20.92 1.19 11.04
C ILE A 237 20.91 0.31 12.30
N GLU A 238 21.49 0.80 13.39
CA GLU A 238 21.53 0.11 14.67
C GLU A 238 20.11 -0.06 15.24
N TYR A 239 19.26 0.95 15.09
CA TYR A 239 17.83 0.84 15.40
C TYR A 239 17.15 -0.26 14.58
N GLN A 240 17.27 -0.24 13.25
CA GLN A 240 16.69 -1.26 12.37
C GLN A 240 17.19 -2.67 12.75
N THR A 241 18.49 -2.79 13.02
CA THR A 241 19.11 -4.05 13.46
C THR A 241 18.54 -4.53 14.78
N ALA A 242 18.41 -3.64 15.77
CA ALA A 242 17.89 -3.96 17.10
C ALA A 242 16.43 -4.43 17.05
N ILE A 243 15.58 -3.75 16.25
CA ILE A 243 14.19 -4.17 16.02
C ILE A 243 14.12 -5.55 15.36
N CYS A 244 14.93 -5.82 14.32
CA CYS A 244 14.99 -7.14 13.70
C CYS A 244 15.46 -8.24 14.66
N ARG A 245 16.38 -7.92 15.59
CA ARG A 245 16.84 -8.82 16.66
C ARG A 245 15.85 -8.92 17.84
N LYS A 246 14.73 -8.19 17.81
CA LYS A 246 13.74 -8.06 18.91
C LYS A 246 14.32 -7.49 20.21
N ASP A 247 15.43 -6.75 20.11
CA ASP A 247 16.03 -6.00 21.21
C ASP A 247 15.47 -4.57 21.23
N PHE A 248 14.26 -4.43 21.77
CA PHE A 248 13.56 -3.15 21.82
C PHE A 248 14.20 -2.15 22.80
N ASP A 249 14.89 -2.65 23.84
CA ASP A 249 15.53 -1.81 24.85
C ASP A 249 16.71 -1.04 24.25
N SER A 250 17.59 -1.74 23.52
CA SER A 250 18.66 -1.08 22.76
C SER A 250 18.09 -0.21 21.64
N GLY A 251 17.03 -0.69 20.96
CA GLY A 251 16.33 0.07 19.92
C GLY A 251 15.90 1.46 20.40
N GLN A 252 15.29 1.57 21.57
CA GLN A 252 14.85 2.87 22.11
C GLN A 252 16.02 3.86 22.31
N ARG A 253 17.18 3.38 22.76
CA ARG A 253 18.39 4.22 22.94
C ARG A 253 18.95 4.72 21.62
N PHE A 254 18.89 3.90 20.57
CA PHE A 254 19.29 4.32 19.23
C PHE A 254 18.30 5.31 18.64
N PHE A 255 17.00 5.12 18.88
CA PHE A 255 15.94 6.01 18.39
C PHE A 255 16.12 7.45 18.88
N GLU A 256 16.52 7.67 20.14
CA GLU A 256 16.78 9.00 20.71
C GLU A 256 17.91 9.77 19.99
N GLN A 257 18.80 9.06 19.28
CA GLN A 257 19.90 9.64 18.51
C GLN A 257 19.52 9.88 17.04
N ILE A 258 18.36 9.40 16.60
CA ILE A 258 17.88 9.57 15.21
C ILE A 258 17.31 10.98 15.05
N PRO A 259 17.71 11.73 14.02
CA PRO A 259 17.13 13.04 13.74
C PRO A 259 15.68 12.91 13.27
N GLU A 260 14.85 13.90 13.63
CA GLU A 260 13.42 13.91 13.29
C GLU A 260 13.13 13.81 11.79
N SER A 261 14.06 14.26 10.94
CA SER A 261 13.95 14.16 9.47
C SER A 261 13.84 12.71 8.98
N LEU A 262 14.32 11.74 9.76
CA LEU A 262 14.29 10.31 9.42
C LEU A 262 13.12 9.57 10.06
N HIS A 263 12.31 10.21 10.91
CA HIS A 263 11.20 9.53 11.61
C HIS A 263 10.18 8.92 10.65
N ASN A 264 9.89 9.57 9.52
CA ASN A 264 8.99 8.98 8.51
C ASN A 264 9.57 7.69 7.90
N ARG A 265 10.90 7.61 7.75
CA ARG A 265 11.58 6.39 7.27
C ARG A 265 11.54 5.30 8.35
N VAL A 266 11.76 5.66 9.61
CA VAL A 266 11.61 4.74 10.76
C VAL A 266 10.19 4.19 10.83
N ALA A 267 9.17 5.03 10.70
CA ALA A 267 7.78 4.61 10.76
C ALA A 267 7.42 3.64 9.63
N ARG A 268 7.86 3.91 8.38
CA ARG A 268 7.68 2.97 7.26
C ARG A 268 8.38 1.65 7.51
N PHE A 269 9.59 1.66 8.05
CA PHE A 269 10.29 0.43 8.43
C PHE A 269 9.50 -0.37 9.48
N LEU A 270 9.01 0.29 10.53
CA LEU A 270 8.20 -0.36 11.57
C LEU A 270 6.90 -0.93 11.04
N GLU A 271 6.23 -0.25 10.10
CA GLU A 271 5.05 -0.76 9.43
C GLU A 271 5.34 -2.07 8.68
N HIS A 272 6.45 -2.13 7.94
CA HIS A 272 6.86 -3.34 7.21
C HIS A 272 7.20 -4.50 8.16
N GLN A 273 7.73 -4.18 9.35
CA GLN A 273 7.95 -5.16 10.42
C GLN A 273 6.68 -5.54 11.20
N GLY A 274 5.53 -4.92 10.89
CA GLY A 274 4.24 -5.18 11.53
C GLY A 274 3.97 -4.37 12.80
N HIS A 275 4.89 -3.50 13.23
CA HIS A 275 4.76 -2.64 14.41
C HIS A 275 3.97 -1.35 14.11
N LYS A 276 2.74 -1.51 13.63
CA LYS A 276 1.89 -0.39 13.16
C LYS A 276 1.57 0.65 14.24
N ASP A 277 1.39 0.23 15.50
CA ASP A 277 1.13 1.14 16.62
C ASP A 277 2.29 2.11 16.89
N GLN A 278 3.51 1.59 16.87
CA GLN A 278 4.72 2.39 17.03
C GLN A 278 5.00 3.22 15.78
N ALA A 279 4.74 2.67 14.59
CA ALA A 279 4.82 3.43 13.35
C ALA A 279 3.91 4.67 13.40
N LEU A 280 2.67 4.51 13.87
CA LEU A 280 1.68 5.60 13.96
C LEU A 280 2.10 6.71 14.93
N SER A 281 2.77 6.37 16.04
CA SER A 281 3.23 7.39 17.00
C SER A 281 4.48 8.16 16.53
N ILE A 282 5.25 7.59 15.60
CA ILE A 282 6.51 8.16 15.11
C ILE A 282 6.32 8.97 13.83
N THR A 283 5.45 8.51 12.91
CA THR A 283 5.27 9.18 11.62
C THR A 283 4.72 10.59 11.81
N LYS A 284 5.27 11.56 11.07
CA LYS A 284 4.78 12.93 10.99
C LYS A 284 4.02 13.19 9.68
N ASP A 285 4.02 12.22 8.78
CA ASP A 285 3.33 12.27 7.49
C ASP A 285 1.85 11.95 7.69
N LEU A 286 0.97 12.94 7.44
CA LEU A 286 -0.47 12.81 7.69
C LEU A 286 -1.11 11.71 6.83
N ASP A 287 -0.66 11.53 5.58
CA ASP A 287 -1.19 10.48 4.71
C ASP A 287 -0.86 9.10 5.27
N HIS A 288 0.40 8.92 5.68
CA HIS A 288 0.84 7.68 6.31
C HIS A 288 0.15 7.43 7.65
N GLN A 289 -0.04 8.47 8.48
CA GLN A 289 -0.81 8.37 9.72
C GLN A 289 -2.24 7.90 9.47
N PHE A 290 -2.91 8.44 8.44
CA PHE A 290 -4.27 8.05 8.10
C PHE A 290 -4.33 6.57 7.71
N ASP A 291 -3.45 6.12 6.81
CA ASP A 291 -3.44 4.73 6.32
C ASP A 291 -3.13 3.74 7.46
N LEU A 292 -2.19 4.09 8.35
CA LEU A 292 -1.87 3.30 9.55
C LEU A 292 -3.06 3.23 10.51
N ALA A 293 -3.66 4.37 10.86
CA ALA A 293 -4.81 4.43 11.77
C ALA A 293 -6.02 3.66 11.22
N LEU A 294 -6.26 3.75 9.92
CA LEU A 294 -7.34 3.01 9.24
C LEU A 294 -7.09 1.50 9.34
N SER A 295 -5.86 1.06 9.10
CA SER A 295 -5.49 -0.35 9.21
C SER A 295 -5.55 -0.90 10.65
N LEU A 296 -5.46 -0.02 11.65
CA LEU A 296 -5.64 -0.33 13.07
C LEU A 296 -7.11 -0.20 13.53
N SER A 297 -8.05 0.09 12.62
CA SER A 297 -9.47 0.34 12.92
C SER A 297 -9.71 1.46 13.94
N ARG A 298 -8.82 2.46 13.99
CA ARG A 298 -8.93 3.63 14.88
C ARG A 298 -9.70 4.76 14.21
N LEU A 299 -10.99 4.51 13.95
CA LEU A 299 -11.81 5.39 13.11
C LEU A 299 -11.91 6.85 13.62
N GLU A 300 -11.97 7.05 14.93
CA GLU A 300 -12.00 8.40 15.52
C GLU A 300 -10.70 9.17 15.26
N GLN A 301 -9.56 8.50 15.34
CA GLN A 301 -8.25 9.10 15.03
C GLN A 301 -8.17 9.44 13.54
N CYS A 302 -8.67 8.57 12.65
CA CYS A 302 -8.78 8.87 11.22
C CYS A 302 -9.57 10.15 10.96
N ALA A 303 -10.74 10.32 11.59
CA ALA A 303 -11.55 11.52 11.44
C ALA A 303 -10.80 12.79 11.93
N GLN A 304 -10.04 12.70 13.02
CA GLN A 304 -9.24 13.80 13.52
C GLN A 304 -8.08 14.14 12.57
N ILE A 305 -7.41 13.13 12.00
CA ILE A 305 -6.33 13.32 11.02
C ILE A 305 -6.86 14.02 9.77
N ILE A 306 -8.02 13.61 9.23
CA ILE A 306 -8.63 14.26 8.06
C ILE A 306 -8.97 15.73 8.36
N LYS A 307 -9.49 16.04 9.56
CA LYS A 307 -9.74 17.43 9.98
C LYS A 307 -8.46 18.26 10.02
N THR A 308 -7.36 17.69 10.51
CA THR A 308 -6.04 18.34 10.47
C THR A 308 -5.58 18.56 9.03
N MET A 309 -5.70 17.58 8.14
CA MET A 309 -5.40 17.72 6.71
C MET A 309 -6.22 18.84 6.05
N ALA A 310 -7.51 18.95 6.39
CA ALA A 310 -8.39 19.99 5.85
C ALA A 310 -7.99 21.41 6.28
N SER A 311 -7.32 21.54 7.42
CA SER A 311 -6.78 22.83 7.89
C SER A 311 -5.46 23.20 7.23
N ASP A 312 -4.79 22.25 6.58
CA ASP A 312 -3.54 22.48 5.87
C ASP A 312 -3.80 23.03 4.46
N LEU A 313 -3.36 24.26 4.22
CA LEU A 313 -3.48 24.97 2.95
C LEU A 313 -2.80 24.24 1.78
N SER A 314 -1.83 23.35 2.06
CA SER A 314 -1.13 22.57 1.04
C SER A 314 -1.98 21.40 0.50
N THR A 315 -3.01 20.98 1.24
CA THR A 315 -3.83 19.82 0.88
C THR A 315 -5.01 20.24 0.01
N ALA A 316 -5.16 19.61 -1.16
CA ALA A 316 -6.27 19.90 -2.05
C ALA A 316 -7.62 19.46 -1.44
N PRO A 317 -8.71 20.23 -1.55
CA PRO A 317 -10.02 19.82 -1.02
C PRO A 317 -10.51 18.46 -1.57
N ALA A 318 -10.10 18.11 -2.78
CA ALA A 318 -10.42 16.83 -3.41
C ALA A 318 -9.79 15.63 -2.67
N THR A 319 -8.55 15.75 -2.16
CA THR A 319 -7.90 14.65 -1.43
C THR A 319 -8.59 14.43 -0.08
N VAL A 320 -8.95 15.50 0.63
CA VAL A 320 -9.73 15.44 1.88
C VAL A 320 -11.07 14.72 1.66
N SER A 321 -11.79 15.04 0.58
CA SER A 321 -13.06 14.37 0.23
C SER A 321 -12.87 12.86 -0.03
N VAL A 322 -11.78 12.46 -0.70
CA VAL A 322 -11.45 11.05 -0.92
C VAL A 322 -11.15 10.33 0.40
N ARG A 323 -10.41 10.96 1.32
CA ARG A 323 -10.12 10.38 2.65
C ARG A 323 -11.38 10.20 3.50
N TRP A 324 -12.30 11.18 3.48
CA TRP A 324 -13.61 11.04 4.12
C TRP A 324 -14.41 9.88 3.53
N ARG A 325 -14.41 9.70 2.20
CA ARG A 325 -15.07 8.55 1.57
C ARG A 325 -14.47 7.23 2.04
N GLN A 326 -13.14 7.09 2.02
CA GLN A 326 -12.44 5.87 2.48
C GLN A 326 -12.78 5.53 3.93
N LEU A 327 -12.80 6.53 4.81
CA LEU A 327 -13.21 6.34 6.20
C LEU A 327 -14.68 5.93 6.31
N GLY A 328 -15.56 6.54 5.50
CA GLY A 328 -16.98 6.22 5.44
C GLY A 328 -17.24 4.78 4.99
N ASP A 329 -16.56 4.32 3.94
CA ASP A 329 -16.64 2.95 3.44
C ASP A 329 -16.20 1.95 4.51
N THR A 330 -15.06 2.21 5.16
CA THR A 330 -14.54 1.35 6.25
C THR A 330 -15.49 1.33 7.45
N ALA A 331 -16.03 2.49 7.84
CA ALA A 331 -17.01 2.58 8.92
C ALA A 331 -18.29 1.80 8.59
N LEU A 332 -18.73 1.82 7.32
CA LEU A 332 -19.89 1.07 6.85
C LEU A 332 -19.63 -0.44 6.88
N GLU A 333 -18.45 -0.90 6.44
CA GLU A 333 -18.04 -2.31 6.52
C GLU A 333 -18.02 -2.83 7.97
N GLN A 334 -17.64 -1.97 8.93
CA GLN A 334 -17.63 -2.29 10.36
C GLN A 334 -19.02 -2.16 11.04
N GLY A 335 -20.07 -1.78 10.29
CA GLY A 335 -21.42 -1.59 10.82
C GLY A 335 -21.62 -0.29 11.62
N ASN A 336 -20.67 0.65 11.58
CA ASN A 336 -20.80 1.96 12.21
C ASN A 336 -21.49 2.96 11.27
N PHE A 337 -22.81 2.79 11.13
CA PHE A 337 -23.64 3.58 10.22
C PHE A 337 -23.64 5.08 10.53
N THR A 338 -23.58 5.47 11.80
CA THR A 338 -23.60 6.88 12.22
C THR A 338 -22.34 7.60 11.75
N LEU A 339 -21.17 6.97 11.94
CA LEU A 339 -19.91 7.53 11.47
C LEU A 339 -19.84 7.53 9.94
N ALA A 340 -20.27 6.44 9.28
CA ALA A 340 -20.30 6.36 7.83
C ALA A 340 -21.14 7.50 7.21
N LEU A 341 -22.33 7.76 7.78
CA LEU A 341 -23.21 8.84 7.34
C LEU A 341 -22.54 10.22 7.49
N ALA A 342 -21.89 10.47 8.63
CA ALA A 342 -21.15 11.72 8.85
C ALA A 342 -20.01 11.87 7.83
N CYS A 343 -19.26 10.80 7.57
CA CYS A 343 -18.17 10.80 6.61
C CYS A 343 -18.65 11.06 5.18
N PHE A 344 -19.75 10.44 4.74
CA PHE A 344 -20.31 10.68 3.40
C PHE A 344 -20.85 12.10 3.23
N LYS A 345 -21.39 12.72 4.29
CA LYS A 345 -21.78 14.14 4.30
C LYS A 345 -20.56 15.04 4.07
N GLU A 346 -19.49 14.84 4.82
CA GLU A 346 -18.24 15.60 4.67
C GLU A 346 -17.58 15.37 3.30
N ALA A 347 -17.62 14.12 2.81
CA ALA A 347 -17.10 13.77 1.48
C ALA A 347 -17.95 14.33 0.32
N ARG A 348 -19.18 14.81 0.59
CA ARG A 348 -20.22 15.08 -0.41
C ARG A 348 -20.46 13.90 -1.33
N ASP A 349 -20.48 12.70 -0.76
CA ASP A 349 -20.77 11.47 -1.49
C ASP A 349 -22.29 11.22 -1.59
N PHE A 350 -22.90 11.85 -2.59
CA PHE A 350 -24.34 11.73 -2.84
C PHE A 350 -24.79 10.28 -3.09
N SER A 351 -23.95 9.42 -3.65
CA SER A 351 -24.30 8.03 -3.93
C SER A 351 -24.35 7.21 -2.65
N GLY A 352 -23.33 7.36 -1.79
CA GLY A 352 -23.30 6.73 -0.46
C GLY A 352 -24.44 7.22 0.43
N LEU A 353 -24.73 8.53 0.42
CA LEU A 353 -25.86 9.11 1.16
C LEU A 353 -27.20 8.59 0.64
N LEU A 354 -27.41 8.51 -0.67
CA LEU A 354 -28.64 7.97 -1.25
C LEU A 354 -28.86 6.52 -0.83
N LEU A 355 -27.82 5.69 -0.88
CA LEU A 355 -27.89 4.30 -0.43
C LEU A 355 -28.28 4.21 1.05
N MET A 356 -27.61 4.98 1.91
CA MET A 356 -27.85 4.99 3.36
C MET A 356 -29.27 5.45 3.71
N TYR A 357 -29.72 6.59 3.15
CA TYR A 357 -31.05 7.13 3.45
C TYR A 357 -32.18 6.29 2.86
N SER A 358 -32.00 5.72 1.67
CA SER A 358 -33.01 4.84 1.08
C SER A 358 -33.13 3.52 1.84
N ALA A 359 -32.00 2.94 2.28
CA ALA A 359 -32.00 1.72 3.07
C ALA A 359 -32.61 1.90 4.46
N SER A 360 -32.39 3.06 5.10
CA SER A 360 -32.98 3.36 6.42
C SER A 360 -34.40 3.91 6.35
N GLY A 361 -34.88 4.29 5.16
CA GLY A 361 -36.19 4.94 4.99
C GLY A 361 -36.23 6.36 5.57
N ASP A 362 -35.09 7.07 5.59
CA ASP A 362 -34.99 8.43 6.13
C ASP A 362 -35.57 9.47 5.15
N GLU A 363 -36.84 9.84 5.38
CA GLU A 363 -37.56 10.82 4.57
C GLU A 363 -36.87 12.19 4.56
N HIS A 364 -36.39 12.64 5.73
CA HIS A 364 -35.76 13.96 5.87
C HIS A 364 -34.40 13.97 5.15
N GLY A 365 -33.59 12.94 5.36
CA GLY A 365 -32.30 12.75 4.70
C GLY A 365 -32.42 12.72 3.18
N LEU A 366 -33.39 11.98 2.63
CA LEU A 366 -33.65 11.96 1.18
C LEU A 366 -34.06 13.32 0.62
N ARG A 367 -34.92 14.06 1.34
CA ARG A 367 -35.39 15.38 0.91
C ARG A 367 -34.25 16.40 0.90
N GLN A 368 -33.45 16.43 1.97
CA GLN A 368 -32.27 17.27 2.06
C GLN A 368 -31.25 16.94 0.96
N LEU A 369 -30.99 15.64 0.73
CA LEU A 369 -30.06 15.19 -0.31
C LEU A 369 -30.49 15.64 -1.71
N ALA A 370 -31.80 15.60 -2.01
CA ALA A 370 -32.34 16.05 -3.28
C ALA A 370 -32.14 17.56 -3.49
N GLU A 371 -32.41 18.35 -2.45
CA GLU A 371 -32.24 19.81 -2.47
C GLU A 371 -30.76 20.19 -2.64
N GLU A 372 -29.86 19.55 -1.89
CA GLU A 372 -28.41 19.74 -2.01
C GLU A 372 -27.88 19.33 -3.41
N ALA A 373 -28.38 18.22 -3.96
CA ALA A 373 -28.01 17.75 -5.29
C ALA A 373 -28.39 18.74 -6.41
N LEU A 374 -29.53 19.43 -6.26
CA LEU A 374 -30.00 20.45 -7.20
C LEU A 374 -29.33 21.82 -7.01
N ALA A 375 -28.84 22.11 -5.80
CA ALA A 375 -28.13 23.35 -5.50
C ALA A 375 -26.70 23.40 -6.06
N LEU A 376 -26.13 22.26 -6.47
CA LEU A 376 -24.82 22.20 -7.12
C LEU A 376 -24.82 22.91 -8.50
N PRO A 377 -23.70 23.57 -8.89
CA PRO A 377 -23.58 24.21 -10.20
C PRO A 377 -23.86 23.25 -11.36
N ASP A 378 -23.32 22.03 -11.29
CA ASP A 378 -23.46 21.00 -12.33
C ASP A 378 -24.76 20.19 -12.21
N LYS A 379 -25.58 20.44 -11.17
CA LYS A 379 -26.85 19.75 -10.83
C LYS A 379 -26.81 18.22 -10.95
N ARG A 380 -26.87 17.51 -9.82
CA ARG A 380 -27.00 16.04 -9.82
C ARG A 380 -28.46 15.59 -9.96
N ASN A 381 -29.03 15.83 -11.15
CA ASN A 381 -30.44 15.56 -11.44
C ASN A 381 -30.85 14.10 -11.19
N ASN A 382 -30.00 13.12 -11.50
CA ASN A 382 -30.31 11.69 -11.29
C ASN A 382 -30.54 11.36 -9.80
N VAL A 383 -29.69 11.90 -8.91
CA VAL A 383 -29.82 11.69 -7.46
C VAL A 383 -31.09 12.36 -6.96
N ALA A 384 -31.32 13.62 -7.33
CA ALA A 384 -32.52 14.36 -6.92
C ALA A 384 -33.80 13.69 -7.40
N LEU A 385 -33.82 13.20 -8.65
CA LEU A 385 -34.95 12.48 -9.23
C LEU A 385 -35.25 11.20 -8.44
N LEU A 386 -34.23 10.39 -8.13
CA LEU A 386 -34.40 9.16 -7.34
C LEU A 386 -34.90 9.46 -5.93
N CYS A 387 -34.36 10.49 -5.26
CA CYS A 387 -34.84 10.91 -3.95
C CYS A 387 -36.33 11.29 -3.99
N TYR A 388 -36.73 12.17 -4.91
CA TYR A 388 -38.14 12.59 -5.00
C TYR A 388 -39.07 11.46 -5.42
N LEU A 389 -38.60 10.54 -6.26
CA LEU A 389 -39.34 9.35 -6.64
C LEU A 389 -39.59 8.44 -5.41
N LEU A 390 -38.56 8.19 -4.60
CA LEU A 390 -38.68 7.40 -3.36
C LEU A 390 -39.59 8.08 -2.33
N LEU A 391 -39.58 9.42 -2.30
CA LEU A 391 -40.48 10.22 -1.47
C LEU A 391 -41.91 10.33 -2.03
N ARG A 392 -42.15 9.81 -3.24
CA ARG A 392 -43.41 9.94 -3.98
C ARG A 392 -43.81 11.41 -4.23
N ASP A 393 -42.83 12.31 -4.27
CA ASP A 393 -43.03 13.73 -4.58
C ASP A 393 -43.06 13.91 -6.10
N THR A 394 -44.24 13.67 -6.67
CA THR A 394 -44.46 13.69 -8.13
C THR A 394 -44.27 15.09 -8.71
N GLU A 395 -44.66 16.14 -7.99
CA GLU A 395 -44.52 17.53 -8.42
C GLU A 395 -43.04 17.92 -8.56
N ARG A 396 -42.23 17.71 -7.52
CA ARG A 396 -40.79 18.02 -7.59
C ARG A 396 -40.06 17.11 -8.58
N THR A 397 -40.47 15.84 -8.70
CA THR A 397 -39.92 14.93 -9.73
C THR A 397 -40.13 15.47 -11.14
N LEU A 398 -41.34 15.99 -11.43
CA LEU A 398 -41.64 16.65 -12.69
C LEU A 398 -40.81 17.91 -12.89
N GLU A 399 -40.68 18.76 -11.87
CA GLU A 399 -39.85 19.96 -11.95
C GLU A 399 -38.40 19.64 -12.30
N VAL A 400 -37.82 18.57 -11.74
CA VAL A 400 -36.47 18.10 -12.09
C VAL A 400 -36.38 17.73 -13.57
N LEU A 401 -37.35 16.97 -14.10
CA LEU A 401 -37.36 16.56 -15.51
C LEU A 401 -37.55 17.76 -16.46
N ILE A 402 -38.45 18.68 -16.13
CA ILE A 402 -38.70 19.91 -16.90
C ILE A 402 -37.43 20.77 -16.92
N ASN A 403 -36.82 21.00 -15.76
CA ASN A 403 -35.61 21.82 -15.62
C ASN A 403 -34.39 21.18 -16.30
N ALA A 404 -34.36 19.85 -16.42
CA ALA A 404 -33.36 19.12 -17.19
C ALA A 404 -33.64 19.10 -18.70
N GLY A 405 -34.74 19.71 -19.17
CA GLY A 405 -35.12 19.73 -20.58
C GLY A 405 -35.69 18.40 -21.11
N ARG A 406 -36.03 17.44 -20.23
CA ARG A 406 -36.50 16.10 -20.61
C ARG A 406 -38.04 16.05 -20.66
N LEU A 407 -38.63 16.93 -21.47
CA LEU A 407 -40.08 17.10 -21.59
C LEU A 407 -40.86 15.84 -22.02
N PRO A 408 -40.39 15.00 -22.97
CA PRO A 408 -41.09 13.77 -23.32
C PRO A 408 -41.24 12.83 -22.12
N GLU A 409 -40.17 12.70 -21.33
CA GLU A 409 -40.14 11.83 -20.16
C GLU A 409 -40.94 12.39 -19.01
N ALA A 410 -40.93 13.71 -18.83
CA ALA A 410 -41.86 14.37 -17.90
C ALA A 410 -43.31 14.05 -18.28
N ALA A 411 -43.67 14.09 -19.57
CA ALA A 411 -45.02 13.76 -20.04
C ALA A 411 -45.38 12.28 -19.80
N PHE A 412 -44.44 11.34 -20.04
CA PHE A 412 -44.64 9.92 -19.71
C PHE A 412 -44.76 9.68 -18.21
N PHE A 413 -43.92 10.32 -17.40
CA PHE A 413 -43.98 10.25 -15.95
C PHE A 413 -45.33 10.78 -15.44
N ALA A 414 -45.78 11.93 -15.94
CA ALA A 414 -47.08 12.49 -15.60
C ALA A 414 -48.22 11.56 -16.00
N ARG A 415 -48.19 10.98 -17.20
CA ARG A 415 -49.22 10.04 -17.65
C ARG A 415 -49.39 8.86 -16.68
N THR A 416 -48.32 8.41 -16.06
CA THR A 416 -48.34 7.28 -15.12
C THR A 416 -48.69 7.70 -13.69
N TYR A 417 -48.09 8.77 -13.17
CA TYR A 417 -48.10 9.09 -11.74
C TYR A 417 -48.87 10.36 -11.37
N CYS A 418 -49.07 11.30 -12.29
CA CYS A 418 -49.86 12.53 -12.09
C CYS A 418 -50.58 12.97 -13.40
N PRO A 419 -51.57 12.19 -13.86
CA PRO A 419 -52.25 12.41 -15.15
C PRO A 419 -52.82 13.82 -15.34
N SER A 420 -53.18 14.50 -14.25
CA SER A 420 -53.65 15.90 -14.26
C SER A 420 -52.66 16.88 -14.91
N GLN A 421 -51.35 16.62 -14.86
CA GLN A 421 -50.31 17.49 -15.39
C GLN A 421 -49.97 17.23 -16.87
N VAL A 422 -50.50 16.15 -17.46
CA VAL A 422 -50.13 15.72 -18.82
C VAL A 422 -50.42 16.79 -19.87
N GLY A 423 -51.61 17.41 -19.84
CA GLY A 423 -51.97 18.45 -20.81
C GLY A 423 -50.98 19.63 -20.79
N LYS A 424 -50.63 20.13 -19.59
CA LYS A 424 -49.63 21.19 -19.41
C LYS A 424 -48.27 20.79 -19.98
N LEU A 425 -47.83 19.56 -19.73
CA LEU A 425 -46.53 19.06 -20.19
C LEU A 425 -46.48 18.81 -21.69
N VAL A 426 -47.55 18.28 -22.29
CA VAL A 426 -47.67 18.11 -23.74
C VAL A 426 -47.64 19.47 -24.42
N GLN A 427 -48.26 20.51 -23.84
CA GLN A 427 -48.17 21.87 -24.36
C GLN A 427 -46.74 22.43 -24.30
N LEU A 428 -46.04 22.26 -23.17
CA LEU A 428 -44.63 22.65 -23.05
C LEU A 428 -43.75 21.89 -24.05
N TRP A 429 -44.00 20.60 -24.22
CA TRP A 429 -43.28 19.76 -25.18
C TRP A 429 -43.55 20.19 -26.64
N LYS A 430 -44.79 20.50 -26.99
CA LYS A 430 -45.16 21.07 -28.30
C LYS A 430 -44.46 22.41 -28.54
N GLN A 431 -44.41 23.30 -27.54
CA GLN A 431 -43.74 24.59 -27.66
C GLN A 431 -42.23 24.44 -27.92
N ASP A 432 -41.60 23.48 -27.26
CA ASP A 432 -40.17 23.23 -27.47
C ASP A 432 -39.89 22.58 -28.82
N LEU A 433 -40.66 21.54 -29.20
CA LEU A 433 -40.55 20.90 -30.52
C LEU A 433 -40.84 21.86 -31.67
N ASN A 434 -41.74 22.82 -31.49
CA ASN A 434 -42.05 23.84 -32.50
C ASN A 434 -40.82 24.66 -32.91
N ARG A 435 -39.80 24.75 -32.05
CA ARG A 435 -38.52 25.41 -32.39
C ARG A 435 -37.69 24.60 -33.39
N VAL A 436 -37.87 23.28 -33.40
CA VAL A 436 -37.08 22.35 -34.22
C VAL A 436 -37.88 21.88 -35.45
N ASN A 437 -39.10 21.39 -35.24
CA ASN A 437 -39.97 20.88 -36.31
C ASN A 437 -41.46 21.01 -35.94
N LYS A 438 -42.15 21.92 -36.64
CA LYS A 438 -43.58 22.18 -36.47
C LYS A 438 -44.48 20.97 -36.77
N SER A 439 -44.13 20.19 -37.79
CA SER A 439 -44.93 19.00 -38.18
C SER A 439 -44.94 17.93 -37.09
N LEU A 440 -43.82 17.77 -36.37
CA LEU A 440 -43.72 16.81 -35.27
C LEU A 440 -44.44 17.31 -34.02
N ALA A 441 -44.39 18.62 -33.75
CA ALA A 441 -45.15 19.22 -32.65
C ALA A 441 -46.66 19.07 -32.84
N ASP A 442 -47.17 19.29 -34.06
CA ASP A 442 -48.60 19.13 -34.39
C ASP A 442 -49.07 17.67 -34.32
N SER A 443 -48.14 16.71 -34.38
CA SER A 443 -48.44 15.26 -34.28
C SER A 443 -48.66 14.78 -32.83
N LEU A 444 -48.30 15.59 -31.83
CA LEU A 444 -48.53 15.23 -30.42
C LEU A 444 -50.01 15.45 -30.06
N ALA A 445 -50.71 14.37 -29.69
CA ALA A 445 -52.07 14.47 -29.20
C ALA A 445 -52.10 14.87 -27.72
N ASP A 446 -52.93 15.86 -27.37
CA ASP A 446 -53.24 16.19 -25.97
C ASP A 446 -54.45 15.35 -25.52
N PRO A 447 -54.37 14.61 -24.40
CA PRO A 447 -55.51 13.88 -23.85
C PRO A 447 -56.74 14.75 -23.57
N SER A 448 -56.55 16.06 -23.38
CA SER A 448 -57.64 17.02 -23.14
C SER A 448 -58.42 17.37 -24.41
N GLU A 449 -57.78 17.24 -25.59
CA GLU A 449 -58.38 17.55 -26.90
C GLU A 449 -58.84 16.29 -27.64
N TYR A 450 -58.15 15.16 -27.42
CA TYR A 450 -58.38 13.90 -28.12
C TYR A 450 -58.55 12.73 -27.14
N GLU A 451 -59.59 12.78 -26.30
CA GLU A 451 -59.84 11.76 -25.27
C GLU A 451 -59.95 10.33 -25.85
N ASP A 452 -60.49 10.18 -27.06
CA ASP A 452 -60.65 8.90 -27.76
C ASP A 452 -59.31 8.18 -28.04
N LEU A 453 -58.19 8.92 -28.11
CA LEU A 453 -56.85 8.35 -28.34
C LEU A 453 -56.19 7.85 -27.05
N PHE A 454 -56.75 8.16 -25.88
CA PHE A 454 -56.17 7.84 -24.57
C PHE A 454 -57.16 7.03 -23.70
N PRO A 455 -57.30 5.72 -23.97
CA PRO A 455 -58.21 4.88 -23.19
C PRO A 455 -57.82 4.86 -21.71
N SER A 456 -58.82 4.86 -20.83
CA SER A 456 -58.66 4.86 -19.36
C SER A 456 -58.06 6.13 -18.74
N PHE A 457 -57.90 7.22 -19.49
CA PHE A 457 -57.30 8.46 -18.98
C PHE A 457 -58.16 9.16 -17.91
N SER A 458 -59.48 9.18 -18.09
CA SER A 458 -60.43 9.71 -17.10
C SER A 458 -60.35 8.95 -15.76
N ILE A 459 -60.25 7.62 -15.84
CA ILE A 459 -60.09 6.74 -14.68
C ILE A 459 -58.73 6.96 -14.00
N ALA A 460 -57.66 7.14 -14.77
CA ALA A 460 -56.34 7.46 -14.24
C ALA A 460 -56.32 8.79 -13.46
N ARG A 461 -57.03 9.83 -13.95
CA ARG A 461 -57.21 11.10 -13.21
C ARG A 461 -58.00 10.92 -11.92
N GLU A 462 -59.00 10.04 -11.91
CA GLU A 462 -59.71 9.73 -10.67
C GLU A 462 -58.83 8.96 -9.68
N ALA A 463 -58.02 8.02 -10.16
CA ALA A 463 -57.06 7.27 -9.36
C ALA A 463 -56.04 8.19 -8.68
N GLU A 464 -55.50 9.15 -9.43
CA GLU A 464 -54.60 10.20 -8.92
C GLU A 464 -55.17 10.90 -7.68
N SER A 465 -56.47 11.23 -7.71
CA SER A 465 -57.13 11.91 -6.58
C SER A 465 -57.22 11.07 -5.31
N ILE A 466 -57.35 9.74 -5.43
CA ILE A 466 -57.32 8.82 -4.28
C ILE A 466 -55.93 8.82 -3.65
N PHE A 467 -54.91 8.80 -4.50
CA PHE A 467 -53.53 8.65 -4.12
C PHE A 467 -52.88 9.92 -3.57
N ALA A 468 -53.31 11.10 -4.05
CA ALA A 468 -52.89 12.40 -3.53
C ALA A 468 -53.31 12.62 -2.07
N ALA A 469 -54.42 12.00 -1.64
CA ALA A 469 -54.92 12.10 -0.27
C ALA A 469 -54.23 11.13 0.71
N GLN A 470 -53.42 10.19 0.23
CA GLN A 470 -52.81 9.13 1.04
C GLN A 470 -51.35 9.41 1.36
N ARG A 471 -51.00 9.31 2.65
CA ARG A 471 -49.61 9.31 3.11
C ARG A 471 -48.95 7.96 2.85
N LEU A 472 -47.63 7.99 2.65
CA LEU A 472 -46.85 6.76 2.56
C LEU A 472 -46.99 5.95 3.87
N PRO A 473 -47.24 4.64 3.77
CA PRO A 473 -47.28 3.78 4.95
C PRO A 473 -45.88 3.69 5.59
N VAL A 474 -45.81 3.61 6.92
CA VAL A 474 -44.53 3.44 7.63
C VAL A 474 -43.95 2.06 7.28
N ALA A 475 -42.62 1.96 7.15
CA ALA A 475 -41.93 0.73 6.76
C ALA A 475 -42.36 -0.52 7.58
N ALA A 476 -42.65 -0.35 8.88
CA ALA A 476 -43.15 -1.42 9.76
C ALA A 476 -44.47 -2.07 9.30
N SER A 477 -45.25 -1.38 8.45
CA SER A 477 -46.52 -1.88 7.91
C SER A 477 -46.37 -2.65 6.60
N TYR A 478 -45.14 -2.82 6.09
CA TYR A 478 -44.85 -3.48 4.81
C TYR A 478 -45.58 -4.82 4.62
N SER A 479 -45.56 -5.69 5.63
CA SER A 479 -46.21 -7.01 5.56
C SER A 479 -47.71 -6.95 5.27
N ARG A 480 -48.38 -5.85 5.63
CA ARG A 480 -49.82 -5.63 5.37
C ARG A 480 -50.09 -5.04 3.99
N VAL A 481 -49.18 -4.23 3.49
CA VAL A 481 -49.37 -3.48 2.24
C VAL A 481 -48.67 -4.09 1.04
N LYS A 482 -47.86 -5.15 1.22
CA LYS A 482 -47.08 -5.77 0.13
C LYS A 482 -47.98 -6.26 -1.02
N ASP A 483 -49.15 -6.81 -0.70
CA ASP A 483 -50.06 -7.36 -1.70
C ASP A 483 -50.74 -6.24 -2.51
N LEU A 484 -50.81 -5.02 -1.96
CA LEU A 484 -51.30 -3.84 -2.67
C LEU A 484 -50.34 -3.35 -3.77
N LEU A 485 -49.09 -3.81 -3.78
CA LEU A 485 -48.09 -3.43 -4.78
C LEU A 485 -48.32 -4.12 -6.13
N GLU A 486 -49.03 -5.26 -6.13
CA GLU A 486 -49.32 -6.05 -7.34
C GLU A 486 -50.68 -5.71 -7.96
N VAL A 487 -51.49 -4.89 -7.28
CA VAL A 487 -52.85 -4.55 -7.73
C VAL A 487 -52.80 -3.59 -8.92
N ASP A 488 -53.41 -3.98 -10.04
CA ASP A 488 -53.70 -3.06 -11.15
C ASP A 488 -54.87 -2.14 -10.79
N ILE A 489 -54.53 -0.94 -10.36
CA ILE A 489 -55.50 0.03 -9.87
C ILE A 489 -56.49 0.45 -10.97
N LEU A 490 -56.05 0.56 -12.22
CA LEU A 490 -56.92 0.99 -13.32
C LEU A 490 -57.96 -0.08 -13.63
N ASN A 491 -57.55 -1.35 -13.62
CA ASN A 491 -58.47 -2.47 -13.80
C ASN A 491 -59.47 -2.59 -12.63
N GLU A 492 -59.01 -2.46 -11.38
CA GLU A 492 -59.90 -2.50 -10.21
C GLU A 492 -60.89 -1.32 -10.18
N MET A 493 -60.47 -0.13 -10.60
CA MET A 493 -61.40 1.00 -10.74
C MET A 493 -62.44 0.77 -11.83
N GLN A 494 -62.10 0.05 -12.92
CA GLN A 494 -63.02 -0.29 -13.99
C GLN A 494 -64.04 -1.37 -13.59
N THR A 495 -63.62 -2.38 -12.83
CA THR A 495 -64.46 -3.53 -12.49
C THR A 495 -65.28 -3.33 -11.21
N GLN A 496 -64.67 -2.78 -10.15
CA GLN A 496 -65.27 -2.66 -8.81
C GLN A 496 -65.63 -1.21 -8.43
N GLY A 497 -65.13 -0.23 -9.20
CA GLY A 497 -65.42 1.19 -9.01
C GLY A 497 -64.55 1.88 -7.95
N ARG A 498 -64.52 3.22 -8.01
CA ARG A 498 -63.71 4.11 -7.17
C ARG A 498 -63.77 3.83 -5.67
N ALA A 499 -64.97 3.61 -5.13
CA ALA A 499 -65.19 3.42 -3.68
C ALA A 499 -64.63 2.09 -3.14
N HIS A 500 -64.40 1.10 -4.02
CA HIS A 500 -63.73 -0.14 -3.64
C HIS A 500 -62.23 0.10 -3.47
N VAL A 501 -61.58 0.70 -4.47
CA VAL A 501 -60.14 1.02 -4.44
C VAL A 501 -59.80 1.97 -3.28
N GLU A 502 -60.63 2.99 -3.04
CA GLU A 502 -60.42 3.90 -1.91
C GLU A 502 -60.47 3.18 -0.54
N ARG A 503 -61.34 2.17 -0.39
CA ARG A 503 -61.36 1.32 0.83
C ARG A 503 -60.14 0.41 0.91
N LEU A 504 -59.77 -0.24 -0.20
CA LEU A 504 -58.64 -1.15 -0.29
C LEU A 504 -57.33 -0.51 0.22
N TYR A 505 -57.07 0.74 -0.19
CA TYR A 505 -55.88 1.49 0.21
C TYR A 505 -56.04 2.29 1.52
N ARG A 506 -57.26 2.47 2.04
CA ARG A 506 -57.51 3.07 3.37
C ARG A 506 -57.43 2.04 4.49
N GLU A 507 -57.86 0.80 4.23
CA GLU A 507 -57.94 -0.29 5.21
C GLU A 507 -56.68 -1.17 5.24
N GLY A 508 -55.80 -1.06 4.22
CA GLY A 508 -54.46 -1.66 4.23
C GLY A 508 -54.43 -3.13 3.81
N GLY A 509 -55.09 -3.46 2.69
CA GLY A 509 -55.07 -4.80 2.10
C GLY A 509 -56.33 -5.64 2.41
N PRO A 510 -56.54 -6.77 1.70
CA PRO A 510 -57.63 -7.69 2.00
C PRO A 510 -57.53 -8.17 3.44
N VAL A 511 -58.64 -8.06 4.17
CA VAL A 511 -58.72 -8.34 5.60
C VAL A 511 -58.61 -9.85 5.83
N ASP A 512 -57.45 -10.31 6.28
CA ASP A 512 -57.38 -11.47 7.16
C ASP A 512 -56.81 -11.05 8.52
N SER A 513 -57.66 -11.21 9.52
CA SER A 513 -57.49 -10.74 10.88
C SER A 513 -56.46 -11.58 11.65
N GLN A 514 -55.30 -11.00 11.96
CA GLN A 514 -54.65 -11.02 13.28
C GLN A 514 -53.29 -10.30 13.20
N ASP A 515 -52.83 -9.80 14.34
CA ASP A 515 -51.51 -9.18 14.59
C ASP A 515 -51.32 -7.70 14.24
N ALA A 516 -51.72 -6.85 15.19
CA ALA A 516 -51.13 -5.55 15.45
C ALA A 516 -50.29 -5.64 16.74
N ARG A 517 -48.95 -5.55 16.66
CA ARG A 517 -48.12 -5.17 17.82
C ARG A 517 -47.00 -4.20 17.44
N ALA A 518 -47.07 -3.08 18.17
CA ALA A 518 -46.07 -2.09 18.56
C ALA A 518 -45.37 -1.21 17.49
N PRO A 519 -45.38 0.13 17.65
CA PRO A 519 -44.53 1.04 16.90
C PRO A 519 -43.13 1.13 17.54
N LEU A 520 -42.08 0.96 16.74
CA LEU A 520 -40.72 1.40 17.10
C LEU A 520 -40.64 2.92 16.92
N GLN A 521 -40.11 3.60 17.94
CA GLN A 521 -39.90 5.05 17.96
C GLN A 521 -38.91 5.50 16.87
N ASN A 522 -39.14 6.74 16.41
CA ASN A 522 -38.45 7.48 15.36
C ASN A 522 -36.91 7.43 15.43
N GLY A 523 -36.28 7.45 14.25
CA GLY A 523 -34.97 8.06 13.98
C GLY A 523 -33.78 7.40 14.65
N ILE A 524 -33.17 6.40 13.99
CA ILE A 524 -31.93 5.75 14.47
C ILE A 524 -30.72 6.71 14.49
N PHE A 525 -30.81 7.90 13.88
CA PHE A 525 -29.64 8.74 13.59
C PHE A 525 -29.63 10.16 14.22
N ASP A 526 -30.57 10.49 15.11
CA ASP A 526 -30.68 11.83 15.72
C ASP A 526 -30.24 11.88 17.20
N GLN A 527 -29.15 11.20 17.56
CA GLN A 527 -28.54 11.39 18.89
C GLN A 527 -27.26 12.25 18.80
N PRO A 528 -27.18 13.35 19.58
CA PRO A 528 -25.94 14.11 19.71
C PRO A 528 -24.90 13.32 20.51
N ILE A 529 -23.65 13.43 20.08
CA ILE A 529 -22.49 12.83 20.74
C ILE A 529 -22.30 13.49 22.11
N HIS A 530 -22.70 12.81 23.18
CA HIS A 530 -22.18 13.09 24.52
C HIS A 530 -21.24 11.96 24.91
N GLY A 531 -19.99 12.35 25.19
CA GLY A 531 -18.96 11.44 25.66
C GLY A 531 -19.28 11.00 27.08
N ASP A 532 -19.49 9.71 27.26
CA ASP A 532 -19.37 9.05 28.55
C ASP A 532 -18.44 7.84 28.40
N SER A 533 -17.43 7.82 29.26
CA SER A 533 -16.40 6.81 29.43
C SER A 533 -16.98 5.43 29.77
N PRO A 534 -16.36 4.31 29.33
CA PRO A 534 -16.88 2.98 29.57
C PRO A 534 -16.68 2.59 31.03
N THR A 535 -17.78 2.33 31.74
CA THR A 535 -17.76 1.61 33.02
C THR A 535 -17.87 0.11 32.73
N GLU A 536 -16.96 -0.63 33.35
CA GLU A 536 -16.78 -2.09 33.28
C GLU A 536 -18.11 -2.86 33.44
N ARG A 537 -18.35 -3.83 32.56
CA ARG A 537 -19.29 -4.93 32.81
C ARG A 537 -18.51 -6.25 32.74
N GLU A 538 -18.51 -6.94 33.87
CA GLU A 538 -18.02 -8.32 34.03
C GLU A 538 -18.87 -9.34 33.23
N PRO A 539 -18.34 -10.53 32.91
CA PRO A 539 -18.97 -11.49 32.00
C PRO A 539 -19.96 -12.40 32.72
N GLU A 540 -21.18 -12.54 32.19
CA GLU A 540 -22.10 -13.61 32.57
C GLU A 540 -21.89 -14.84 31.67
N THR A 541 -21.86 -15.99 32.33
CA THR A 541 -21.51 -17.33 31.86
C THR A 541 -22.60 -18.03 31.04
N ASP A 542 -22.13 -18.76 30.02
CA ASP A 542 -22.66 -19.97 29.36
C ASP A 542 -24.10 -20.42 29.62
N THR A 543 -24.84 -20.63 28.52
CA THR A 543 -25.65 -21.84 28.35
C THR A 543 -25.59 -22.35 26.91
N MET A 544 -25.04 -23.56 26.76
CA MET A 544 -25.00 -24.33 25.52
C MET A 544 -26.41 -24.75 25.09
N LEU A 545 -26.71 -24.61 23.79
CA LEU A 545 -27.84 -25.27 23.15
C LEU A 545 -27.34 -26.12 21.97
N GLU A 546 -27.72 -27.39 22.04
CA GLU A 546 -27.34 -28.51 21.19
C GLU A 546 -27.72 -28.32 19.71
N GLN A 547 -26.78 -28.68 18.83
CA GLN A 547 -27.00 -28.81 17.40
C GLN A 547 -27.90 -30.01 17.10
N THR A 548 -29.07 -29.77 16.53
CA THR A 548 -29.88 -30.82 15.87
C THR A 548 -29.64 -30.76 14.37
N VAL A 549 -29.01 -31.82 13.85
CA VAL A 549 -28.73 -32.04 12.42
C VAL A 549 -30.03 -32.44 11.70
N LEU A 550 -30.48 -31.64 10.74
CA LEU A 550 -31.47 -32.03 9.74
C LEU A 550 -30.77 -32.16 8.38
N GLY A 551 -30.56 -33.40 7.95
CA GLY A 551 -30.04 -33.73 6.64
C GLY A 551 -31.08 -33.45 5.55
N VAL A 552 -30.69 -32.68 4.55
CA VAL A 552 -31.43 -32.53 3.29
C VAL A 552 -30.57 -33.09 2.17
N THR A 553 -30.99 -34.23 1.64
CA THR A 553 -30.46 -34.85 0.42
C THR A 553 -30.83 -33.99 -0.78
N ALA A 554 -29.84 -33.43 -1.47
CA ALA A 554 -30.02 -32.69 -2.71
C ALA A 554 -30.23 -33.67 -3.88
N ALA A 555 -31.35 -33.54 -4.57
CA ALA A 555 -31.62 -34.19 -5.86
C ALA A 555 -30.99 -33.36 -7.00
N ALA A 556 -30.33 -34.05 -7.94
CA ALA A 556 -29.70 -33.46 -9.11
C ALA A 556 -30.74 -32.94 -10.14
N PRO A 557 -30.47 -31.82 -10.84
CA PRO A 557 -31.30 -31.34 -11.94
C PRO A 557 -30.97 -32.05 -13.27
N PRO A 558 -31.91 -32.15 -14.22
CA PRO A 558 -31.70 -32.84 -15.49
C PRO A 558 -30.96 -31.97 -16.52
N GLU A 559 -30.17 -32.65 -17.35
CA GLU A 559 -29.37 -32.10 -18.45
C GLU A 559 -30.26 -31.53 -19.57
N SER A 560 -30.01 -30.27 -19.96
CA SER A 560 -30.49 -29.69 -21.22
C SER A 560 -29.30 -29.39 -22.13
N GLN A 561 -29.26 -30.10 -23.26
CA GLN A 561 -28.29 -29.97 -24.34
C GLN A 561 -28.18 -28.52 -24.85
N ARG A 562 -26.99 -27.92 -24.76
CA ARG A 562 -26.64 -26.70 -25.49
C ARG A 562 -25.85 -27.07 -26.73
N GLN A 563 -26.36 -26.68 -27.89
CA GLN A 563 -25.66 -26.69 -29.16
C GLN A 563 -24.54 -25.65 -29.17
N GLU A 564 -23.36 -26.05 -29.64
CA GLU A 564 -22.20 -25.19 -29.90
C GLU A 564 -22.51 -24.20 -31.03
N ALA A 565 -22.26 -22.91 -30.80
CA ALA A 565 -22.22 -21.88 -31.83
C ALA A 565 -20.79 -21.30 -31.91
N ALA A 566 -20.25 -21.26 -33.13
CA ALA A 566 -18.92 -20.80 -33.47
C ALA A 566 -18.73 -19.28 -33.27
N PRO A 567 -17.49 -18.78 -33.10
CA PRO A 567 -17.23 -17.37 -32.81
C PRO A 567 -17.34 -16.50 -34.06
N GLU A 568 -18.15 -15.45 -34.00
CA GLU A 568 -18.26 -14.42 -35.05
C GLU A 568 -17.03 -13.49 -35.06
N SER A 569 -16.51 -13.29 -36.26
CA SER A 569 -15.39 -12.41 -36.61
C SER A 569 -15.77 -10.93 -36.51
N ILE A 570 -15.00 -10.17 -35.71
CA ILE A 570 -15.09 -8.71 -35.62
C ILE A 570 -14.44 -8.10 -36.87
N VAL A 571 -15.25 -7.44 -37.72
CA VAL A 571 -14.79 -6.66 -38.87
C VAL A 571 -14.56 -5.20 -38.42
N PHE A 572 -13.32 -4.73 -38.52
CA PHE A 572 -12.96 -3.33 -38.34
C PHE A 572 -13.28 -2.51 -39.61
N SER A 573 -14.05 -1.44 -39.47
CA SER A 573 -14.26 -0.43 -40.51
C SER A 573 -13.09 0.57 -40.56
N PRO A 574 -12.57 0.96 -41.74
CA PRO A 574 -11.46 1.90 -41.85
C PRO A 574 -11.92 3.37 -41.76
N SER A 575 -11.13 4.18 -41.05
CA SER A 575 -11.23 5.64 -40.95
C SER A 575 -10.96 6.35 -42.29
N PRO A 576 -11.53 7.55 -42.54
CA PRO A 576 -11.36 8.27 -43.79
C PRO A 576 -9.99 8.98 -43.89
N GLU A 577 -9.34 8.84 -45.06
CA GLU A 577 -8.09 9.49 -45.45
C GLU A 577 -8.24 11.01 -45.57
N ILE A 578 -7.30 11.74 -44.98
CA ILE A 578 -7.11 13.18 -45.14
C ILE A 578 -6.17 13.41 -46.33
N GLN A 579 -6.66 14.04 -47.39
CA GLN A 579 -5.84 14.50 -48.52
C GLN A 579 -5.07 15.79 -48.16
N PRO A 580 -3.79 15.92 -48.56
CA PRO A 580 -3.06 17.18 -48.46
C PRO A 580 -3.41 18.11 -49.64
N PRO A 581 -3.40 19.45 -49.47
CA PRO A 581 -3.70 20.38 -50.54
C PRO A 581 -2.49 20.61 -51.46
N ASN A 582 -2.75 20.64 -52.77
CA ASN A 582 -1.82 21.09 -53.80
C ASN A 582 -1.63 22.62 -53.78
N ASP A 583 -0.36 23.03 -53.81
CA ASP A 583 0.26 24.28 -54.24
C ASP A 583 -0.60 25.52 -54.57
N LEU A 584 -0.36 26.59 -53.80
CA LEU A 584 0.06 27.93 -54.29
C LEU A 584 0.69 28.75 -53.15
#